data_AF-A0A0K9PZB5-F1
#
_entry.id   AF-A0A0K9PZB5-F1
#
_cell.length_a   1.000
_cell.length_b   1.000
_cell.length_c   1.000
_cell.angle_alpha   90.00
_cell.angle_beta   90.00
_cell.angle_gamma   90.00
#
_symmetry.space_group_name_H-M   'P 1'
#
loop_
_entity.id
_entity.type
_entity.pdbx_description
1 polymer ?
#
loop_
_entity_poly.entity_id
_entity_poly.type
_entity_poly.pdbx_seq_one_letter_code
_entity_poly.pdbx_strand_id
1 'polypeptide(L)'
;MASSLFFSLQILVSLIIFTSITVLGAPEEALITELPGFNGTLLSKHYGGYITVDETTGKKLYYYFVQSERNPAEDPVVLWLNGGPRCSSFYGFIYEHGPFKFKAGKNYTSLPDLELNPYL
;
A
#
# COMPACT_ATOMS: atom_id res chain seq x y z
N MET A 1 37.14 -21.89 30.14
CA MET A 1 36.83 -22.15 28.72
C MET A 1 35.34 -22.39 28.49
N ALA A 2 34.63 -23.17 29.33
CA ALA A 2 33.18 -23.40 29.18
C ALA A 2 32.30 -22.16 29.47
N SER A 3 32.70 -21.30 30.42
CA SER A 3 31.93 -20.09 30.80
C SER A 3 31.92 -19.00 29.71
N SER A 4 33.04 -18.84 28.99
CA SER A 4 33.15 -17.88 27.89
C SER A 4 32.32 -18.28 26.69
N LEU A 5 32.23 -19.59 26.40
CA LEU A 5 31.37 -20.14 25.34
C LEU A 5 29.88 -19.90 25.61
N PHE A 6 29.46 -20.07 26.88
CA PHE A 6 28.08 -19.83 27.30
C PHE A 6 27.67 -18.37 27.14
N PHE A 7 28.56 -17.44 27.55
CA PHE A 7 28.32 -16.00 27.44
C PHE A 7 28.25 -15.54 25.96
N SER A 8 29.13 -16.06 25.10
CA SER A 8 29.09 -15.77 23.66
C SER A 8 27.82 -16.30 22.98
N LEU A 9 27.32 -17.45 23.40
CA LEU A 9 26.06 -18.01 22.86
C LEU A 9 24.86 -17.16 23.28
N GLN A 10 24.84 -16.68 24.52
CA GLN A 10 23.78 -15.79 25.02
C GLN A 10 23.73 -14.47 24.25
N ILE A 11 24.89 -13.84 23.99
CA ILE A 11 24.98 -12.62 23.20
C ILE A 11 24.50 -12.87 21.77
N LEU A 12 24.90 -14.00 21.16
CA LEU A 12 24.47 -14.37 19.81
C LEU A 12 22.94 -14.56 19.74
N VAL A 13 22.35 -15.26 20.70
CA VAL A 13 20.90 -15.47 20.79
C VAL A 13 20.18 -14.14 20.98
N SER A 14 20.67 -13.25 21.85
CA SER A 14 20.09 -11.91 22.02
C SER A 14 20.18 -11.05 20.76
N LEU A 15 21.29 -11.10 20.01
CA LEU A 15 21.43 -10.41 18.73
C LEU A 15 20.43 -10.94 17.69
N ILE A 16 20.26 -12.27 17.59
CA ILE A 16 19.30 -12.89 16.67
C ILE A 16 17.87 -12.45 17.00
N ILE A 17 17.51 -12.41 18.30
CA ILE A 17 16.19 -11.93 18.75
C ILE A 17 16.00 -10.45 18.43
N PHE A 18 17.03 -9.61 18.59
CA PHE A 18 16.98 -8.18 18.26
C PHE A 18 16.83 -7.93 16.75
N THR A 19 17.48 -8.75 15.91
CA THR A 19 17.32 -8.69 14.45
C THR A 19 16.01 -9.31 13.94
N SER A 20 15.35 -10.13 14.76
CA SER A 20 14.08 -10.78 14.42
C SER A 20 12.86 -9.93 14.80
N ILE A 21 13.06 -8.70 15.29
CA ILE A 21 12.00 -7.68 15.29
C ILE A 21 11.78 -7.31 13.81
N THR A 22 11.01 -8.13 13.12
CA THR A 22 10.46 -7.80 11.82
C THR A 22 9.60 -6.57 12.03
N VAL A 23 10.07 -5.42 11.53
CA VAL A 23 9.19 -4.29 11.28
C VAL A 23 8.05 -4.85 10.42
N LEU A 24 6.82 -4.78 10.93
CA LEU A 24 5.65 -5.17 10.14
C LEU A 24 5.65 -4.26 8.91
N GLY A 25 6.03 -4.82 7.76
CA GLY A 25 5.77 -4.20 6.47
C GLY A 25 4.26 -4.06 6.25
N ALA A 26 3.88 -3.37 5.18
CA ALA A 26 2.48 -3.39 4.75
C ALA A 26 2.01 -4.86 4.57
N PRO A 27 0.76 -5.18 4.95
CA PRO A 27 0.26 -6.55 4.94
C PRO A 27 0.33 -7.13 3.53
N GLU A 28 1.00 -8.29 3.39
CA GLU A 28 1.22 -8.93 2.10
C GLU A 28 -0.12 -9.34 1.46
N GLU A 29 -1.13 -9.65 2.27
CA GLU A 29 -2.47 -10.00 1.78
C GLU A 29 -3.20 -8.80 1.14
N ALA A 30 -2.76 -7.58 1.43
CA ALA A 30 -3.31 -6.36 0.83
C ALA A 30 -2.56 -5.93 -0.43
N LEU A 31 -1.42 -6.58 -0.76
CA LEU A 31 -0.62 -6.22 -1.92
C LEU A 31 -1.41 -6.45 -3.21
N ILE A 32 -1.49 -5.40 -4.03
CA ILE A 32 -2.08 -5.44 -5.36
C ILE A 32 -0.97 -5.74 -6.35
N THR A 33 -1.02 -6.92 -6.95
CA THR A 33 -0.05 -7.36 -7.97
C THR A 33 -0.48 -6.97 -9.38
N GLU A 34 -1.79 -6.92 -9.63
CA GLU A 34 -2.37 -6.62 -10.94
C GLU A 34 -3.63 -5.75 -10.80
N LEU A 35 -3.89 -4.89 -11.79
CA LEU A 35 -5.08 -4.06 -11.86
C LEU A 35 -5.86 -4.36 -13.13
N PRO A 36 -7.15 -4.75 -13.03
CA PRO A 36 -7.99 -4.93 -14.20
C PRO A 36 -8.04 -3.67 -15.07
N GLY A 37 -7.85 -3.84 -16.38
CA GLY A 37 -7.81 -2.73 -17.33
C GLY A 37 -6.45 -2.05 -17.49
N PHE A 38 -5.45 -2.36 -16.64
CA PHE A 38 -4.09 -1.86 -16.80
C PHE A 38 -3.16 -2.93 -17.38
N ASN A 39 -2.72 -2.74 -18.62
CA ASN A 39 -1.85 -3.69 -19.33
C ASN A 39 -0.34 -3.39 -19.17
N GLY A 40 0.04 -2.70 -18.10
CA GLY A 40 1.42 -2.29 -17.81
C GLY A 40 1.96 -2.89 -16.51
N THR A 41 3.21 -2.57 -16.19
CA THR A 41 3.83 -2.90 -14.90
C THR A 41 3.57 -1.77 -13.90
N LEU A 42 3.17 -2.11 -12.67
CA LEU A 42 3.04 -1.14 -11.59
C LEU A 42 4.43 -0.56 -11.25
N LEU A 43 4.55 0.77 -11.22
CA LEU A 43 5.83 1.46 -11.00
C LEU A 43 6.25 1.50 -9.53
N SER A 44 5.31 1.27 -8.61
CA SER A 44 5.54 1.12 -7.17
C SER A 44 4.67 0.01 -6.60
N LYS A 45 4.73 -0.21 -5.28
CA LYS A 45 3.85 -1.17 -4.60
C LYS A 45 2.53 -0.51 -4.25
N HIS A 46 1.44 -1.21 -4.54
CA HIS A 46 0.07 -0.77 -4.30
C HIS A 46 -0.57 -1.69 -3.28
N TYR A 47 -1.39 -1.15 -2.38
CA TYR A 47 -2.07 -1.91 -1.34
C TYR A 47 -3.53 -1.51 -1.26
N GLY A 48 -4.42 -2.49 -1.16
CA GLY A 48 -5.86 -2.28 -1.01
C GLY A 48 -6.39 -3.11 0.15
N GLY A 49 -7.16 -2.48 1.04
CA GLY A 49 -7.67 -3.19 2.21
C GLY A 49 -8.63 -2.37 3.05
N TYR A 50 -8.91 -2.88 4.25
CA TYR A 50 -9.83 -2.25 5.19
C TYR A 50 -9.13 -1.97 6.51
N ILE A 51 -9.38 -0.78 7.07
CA ILE A 51 -8.95 -0.39 8.42
C ILE A 51 -10.20 -0.31 9.29
N THR A 52 -10.20 -1.00 10.44
CA THR A 52 -11.26 -0.86 11.44
C THR A 52 -11.14 0.50 12.11
N VAL A 53 -12.24 1.26 12.10
CA VAL A 53 -12.32 2.61 12.71
C VAL A 53 -13.24 2.66 13.93
N ASP A 54 -14.01 1.60 14.15
CA ASP A 54 -14.81 1.40 15.35
C ASP A 54 -14.95 -0.10 15.62
N GLU A 55 -14.28 -0.58 16.66
CA GLU A 55 -14.29 -1.99 17.06
C GLU A 55 -15.64 -2.41 17.65
N THR A 56 -16.42 -1.49 18.21
CA THR A 56 -17.72 -1.79 18.83
C THR A 56 -18.77 -2.07 17.76
N THR A 57 -18.80 -1.24 16.71
CA THR A 57 -19.75 -1.42 15.60
C THR A 57 -19.17 -2.27 14.46
N GLY A 58 -17.88 -2.58 14.49
CA GLY A 58 -17.16 -3.26 13.42
C GLY A 58 -17.02 -2.40 12.15
N LYS A 59 -17.15 -1.07 12.25
CA LYS A 59 -17.09 -0.17 11.10
C LYS A 59 -15.68 -0.15 10.54
N LYS A 60 -15.58 -0.31 9.21
CA LYS A 60 -14.32 -0.30 8.47
C LYS A 60 -14.33 0.75 7.36
N LEU A 61 -13.17 1.32 7.09
CA LEU A 61 -12.93 2.16 5.92
C LEU A 61 -12.03 1.41 4.94
N TYR A 62 -12.42 1.41 3.67
CA TYR A 62 -11.55 0.92 2.60
C TYR A 62 -10.45 1.95 2.31
N TYR A 63 -9.24 1.48 2.05
CA TYR A 63 -8.13 2.29 1.58
C TYR A 63 -7.54 1.71 0.29
N TYR A 64 -7.01 2.60 -0.55
CA TYR A 64 -6.12 2.26 -1.64
C TYR A 64 -4.86 3.11 -1.45
N PHE A 65 -3.73 2.47 -1.18
CA PHE A 65 -2.44 3.11 -0.90
C PHE A 65 -1.45 2.79 -2.01
N VAL A 66 -0.69 3.79 -2.43
CA VAL A 66 0.40 3.64 -3.39
C VAL A 66 1.67 4.15 -2.74
N GLN A 67 2.73 3.36 -2.82
CA GLN A 67 4.05 3.81 -2.38
C GLN A 67 4.60 4.85 -3.35
N SER A 68 5.46 5.74 -2.84
CA SER A 68 6.21 6.67 -3.68
C SER A 68 7.01 5.91 -4.75
N GLU A 69 7.00 6.43 -5.97
CA GLU A 69 7.80 5.93 -7.09
C GLU A 69 9.28 6.35 -6.98
N ARG A 70 9.64 7.24 -6.03
CA ARG A 70 11.02 7.69 -5.78
C ARG A 70 11.69 6.90 -4.66
N ASN A 71 11.53 7.35 -3.40
CA ASN A 71 12.12 6.70 -2.24
C ASN A 71 11.06 6.47 -1.17
N PRO A 72 10.30 5.37 -1.21
CA PRO A 72 9.19 5.13 -0.29
C PRO A 72 9.61 4.99 1.18
N ALA A 73 10.91 4.84 1.48
CA ALA A 73 11.43 4.81 2.84
C ALA A 73 11.67 6.22 3.43
N GLU A 74 11.86 7.23 2.60
CA GLU A 74 12.17 8.62 3.00
C GLU A 74 11.03 9.60 2.68
N ASP A 75 10.21 9.27 1.68
CA ASP A 75 9.14 10.13 1.20
C ASP A 75 7.96 10.15 2.19
N PRO A 76 7.26 11.29 2.33
CA PRO A 76 6.18 11.43 3.30
C PRO A 76 4.96 10.60 2.94
N VAL A 77 4.21 10.17 3.95
CA VAL A 77 2.88 9.58 3.78
C VAL A 77 1.85 10.71 3.66
N VAL A 78 1.06 10.70 2.59
CA VAL A 78 0.00 11.68 2.36
C VAL A 78 -1.36 10.98 2.40
N LEU A 79 -2.25 11.45 3.29
CA LEU A 79 -3.64 11.04 3.32
C LEU A 79 -4.48 11.98 2.45
N TRP A 80 -5.21 11.42 1.49
CA TRP A 80 -6.13 12.18 0.65
C TRP A 80 -7.58 11.81 0.93
N LEU A 81 -8.41 12.82 1.19
CA LEU A 81 -9.84 12.68 1.45
C LEU A 81 -10.64 13.61 0.55
N ASN A 82 -11.47 13.05 -0.34
CA ASN A 82 -12.44 13.87 -1.07
C ASN A 82 -13.59 14.28 -0.13
N GLY A 83 -14.10 15.49 -0.37
CA GLY A 83 -15.18 16.09 0.41
C GLY A 83 -16.58 15.65 -0.05
N GLY A 84 -17.55 16.56 -0.01
CA GLY A 84 -18.95 16.28 -0.29
C GLY A 84 -19.84 16.67 0.88
N PRO A 85 -20.62 15.73 1.43
CA PRO A 85 -20.11 14.55 2.14
C PRO A 85 -20.36 13.20 1.44
N ARG A 86 -19.62 12.16 1.85
CA ARG A 86 -19.73 10.76 1.39
C ARG A 86 -19.22 10.45 -0.02
N CYS A 87 -18.66 11.41 -0.75
CA CYS A 87 -18.00 11.11 -2.02
C CYS A 87 -16.76 10.25 -1.75
N SER A 88 -16.50 9.27 -2.62
CA SER A 88 -15.35 8.39 -2.48
C SER A 88 -14.05 9.13 -2.79
N SER A 89 -13.03 8.97 -1.94
CA SER A 89 -11.66 9.44 -2.24
C SER A 89 -11.04 8.74 -3.46
N PHE A 90 -11.63 7.63 -3.92
CA PHE A 90 -11.24 7.00 -5.17
C PHE A 90 -11.48 7.91 -6.39
N TYR A 91 -12.36 8.92 -6.26
CA TYR A 91 -12.51 9.95 -7.27
C TYR A 91 -11.21 10.75 -7.47
N GLY A 92 -10.62 11.27 -6.39
CA GLY A 92 -9.34 11.98 -6.48
C GLY A 92 -8.20 11.09 -6.95
N PHE A 93 -8.23 9.81 -6.54
CA PHE A 93 -7.29 8.81 -7.04
C PHE A 93 -7.35 8.66 -8.57
N ILE A 94 -8.54 8.50 -9.17
CA ILE A 94 -8.62 8.14 -10.60
C ILE A 94 -8.81 9.34 -11.55
N TYR A 95 -9.27 10.47 -11.04
CA TYR A 95 -9.61 11.66 -11.86
C TYR A 95 -8.78 12.90 -11.54
N GLU A 96 -8.05 12.93 -10.43
CA GLU A 96 -7.25 14.10 -10.04
C GLU A 96 -5.74 13.79 -10.12
N HIS A 97 -5.19 13.06 -9.14
CA HIS A 97 -3.74 12.97 -8.92
C HIS A 97 -3.24 11.58 -8.53
N GLY A 98 -4.00 10.51 -8.73
CA GLY A 98 -3.46 9.17 -8.62
C GLY A 98 -2.74 8.71 -9.90
N PRO A 99 -1.95 7.63 -9.80
CA PRO A 99 -1.01 7.15 -10.83
C PRO A 99 -1.71 6.65 -12.10
N PHE A 100 -3.03 6.45 -12.05
CA PHE A 100 -3.81 5.99 -13.18
C PHE A 100 -4.95 6.94 -13.49
N LYS A 101 -5.40 6.89 -14.73
CA LYS A 101 -6.65 7.48 -15.18
C LYS A 101 -7.35 6.53 -16.15
N PHE A 102 -8.66 6.67 -16.29
CA PHE A 102 -9.40 5.94 -17.30
C PHE A 102 -9.05 6.43 -18.71
N LYS A 103 -8.83 5.49 -19.63
CA LYS A 103 -8.84 5.80 -21.06
C LYS A 103 -10.27 6.15 -21.47
N ALA A 104 -10.40 7.09 -22.42
CA ALA A 104 -11.69 7.39 -23.02
C ALA A 104 -12.25 6.10 -23.67
N GLY A 105 -13.37 5.62 -23.13
CA GLY A 105 -13.97 4.36 -23.54
C GLY A 105 -14.49 4.41 -24.97
N LYS A 106 -14.37 3.28 -25.69
CA LYS A 106 -15.04 3.06 -26.98
C LYS A 106 -16.28 2.16 -26.87
N ASN A 107 -16.40 1.40 -25.77
CA ASN A 107 -17.47 0.45 -25.53
C ASN A 107 -17.84 0.42 -24.04
N TYR A 108 -19.13 0.45 -23.71
CA TYR A 108 -19.64 0.44 -22.34
C TYR A 108 -19.89 -0.98 -21.78
N THR A 109 -19.62 -2.03 -22.57
CA THR A 109 -19.86 -3.43 -22.16
C THR A 109 -18.63 -4.16 -21.65
N SER A 110 -17.44 -3.56 -21.74
CA SER A 110 -16.18 -4.12 -21.24
C SER A 110 -15.70 -3.38 -19.99
N LEU A 111 -14.74 -3.98 -19.27
CA LEU A 111 -14.01 -3.27 -18.23
C LEU A 111 -13.35 -2.00 -18.82
N PRO A 112 -13.25 -0.92 -18.04
CA PRO A 112 -12.55 0.27 -18.48
C PRO A 112 -11.05 0.00 -18.56
N ASP A 113 -10.42 0.50 -19.62
CA ASP A 113 -8.96 0.48 -19.72
C ASP A 113 -8.36 1.63 -18.89
N LEU A 114 -7.21 1.35 -18.28
CA LEU A 114 -6.40 2.28 -17.51
C LEU A 114 -5.14 2.66 -18.28
N GLU A 115 -4.70 3.90 -18.10
CA GLU A 115 -3.36 4.35 -18.46
C GLU A 115 -2.71 5.11 -17.32
N LEU A 116 -1.38 5.19 -17.36
CA LEU A 116 -0.63 6.02 -16.43
C LEU A 116 -1.05 7.49 -16.56
N ASN A 117 -1.10 8.16 -15.43
CA ASN A 117 -1.28 9.60 -15.37
C ASN A 117 0.09 10.27 -15.57
N PRO A 118 0.32 11.03 -16.67
CA PRO A 118 1.65 11.55 -17.02
C PRO A 118 2.10 12.75 -16.17
N TYR A 119 1.26 13.22 -15.24
CA TYR A 119 1.52 14.37 -14.39
C TYR A 119 1.98 14.00 -12.98
N LEU A 120 2.36 12.74 -12.79
CA LEU A 120 2.92 12.19 -11.55
C LEU A 120 4.33 11.66 -11.79
#